data_AF-A0A432YD57-F1
#
_entry.id   AF-A0A432YD57-F1
#
_cell.length_a   1.000
_cell.length_b   1.000
_cell.length_c   1.000
_cell.angle_alpha   90.00
_cell.angle_beta   90.00
_cell.angle_gamma   90.00
#
_symmetry.space_group_name_H-M   'P 1'
#
loop_
_entity.id
_entity.type
_entity.pdbx_description
1 polymer ?
#
loop_
_entity_poly.entity_id
_entity_poly.type
_entity_poly.pdbx_seq_one_letter_code
_entity_poly.pdbx_strand_id
1 'polypeptide(L)'
;MYITNRKTVKDWQKIRESIIGSTDEIEWRKAFNDFFWGRVQSRYLEPIQSLRNDDSYHGYGFTIMTLLCSLIEFLDSCYEGKTYRQCNTNELKKHEYNRSKQCFIDFLTKREPFSKKFSEVEAMDFYSSVRCGLLHEASTKNGWRIWGKSNSGVDIVCMETKTVYRDDFEDAIKKYIKEYGDKLASNRTLQEAFIRKFDALCE
;
A
#
# COMPACT_ATOMS: atom_id res chain seq x y z
N MET A 1 -1.88 -22.20 4.63
CA MET A 1 -2.42 -20.91 4.16
C MET A 1 -1.54 -20.35 3.04
N TYR A 2 -2.14 -19.75 2.01
CA TYR A 2 -1.45 -19.06 0.92
C TYR A 2 -1.22 -17.57 1.25
N ILE A 3 0.03 -17.11 1.12
CA ILE A 3 0.43 -15.71 1.32
C ILE A 3 0.31 -14.94 0.00
N THR A 4 0.63 -15.59 -1.11
CA THR A 4 0.43 -15.12 -2.49
C THR A 4 -0.40 -16.16 -3.26
N ASN A 5 -0.59 -15.99 -4.57
CA ASN A 5 -1.22 -17.03 -5.40
C ASN A 5 -0.39 -18.33 -5.52
N ARG A 6 0.90 -18.30 -5.19
CA ARG A 6 1.82 -19.45 -5.36
C ARG A 6 2.61 -19.83 -4.11
N LYS A 7 2.78 -18.92 -3.14
CA LYS A 7 3.60 -19.13 -1.94
C LYS A 7 2.74 -19.32 -0.71
N THR A 8 3.18 -20.23 0.16
CA THR A 8 2.52 -20.61 1.39
C THR A 8 3.28 -20.14 2.63
N VAL A 9 2.67 -20.31 3.80
CA VAL A 9 3.35 -20.12 5.10
C VAL A 9 4.61 -20.97 5.23
N LYS A 10 4.62 -22.21 4.72
CA LYS A 10 5.82 -23.06 4.75
C LYS A 10 6.94 -22.51 3.89
N ASP A 11 6.60 -21.93 2.74
CA ASP A 11 7.60 -21.27 1.89
C ASP A 11 8.18 -20.02 2.57
N TRP A 12 7.34 -19.27 3.30
CA TRP A 12 7.81 -18.13 4.09
C TRP A 12 8.79 -18.58 5.17
N GLN A 13 8.43 -19.59 5.96
CA GLN A 13 9.29 -20.13 7.01
C GLN A 13 10.66 -20.55 6.46
N LYS A 14 10.68 -21.21 5.29
CA LYS A 14 11.93 -21.62 4.65
C LYS A 14 12.82 -20.45 4.21
N ILE A 15 12.27 -19.41 3.59
CA ILE A 15 13.08 -18.25 3.18
C ILE A 15 13.47 -17.39 4.38
N ARG A 16 12.61 -17.34 5.40
CA ARG A 16 12.83 -16.59 6.64
C ARG A 16 14.11 -17.06 7.32
N GLU A 17 14.33 -18.38 7.38
CA GLU A 17 15.55 -18.96 7.93
C GLU A 17 16.81 -18.51 7.19
N SER A 18 16.75 -18.30 5.87
CA SER A 18 17.92 -17.85 5.10
C SER A 18 18.17 -16.35 5.24
N ILE A 19 17.14 -15.52 5.31
CA ILE A 19 17.29 -14.06 5.38
C ILE A 19 17.57 -13.52 6.79
N ILE A 20 17.29 -14.28 7.85
CA ILE A 20 17.54 -13.83 9.23
C ILE A 20 19.04 -13.64 9.46
N GLY A 21 19.42 -12.39 9.72
CA GLY A 21 20.83 -12.02 9.93
C GLY A 21 21.67 -12.00 8.65
N SER A 22 21.11 -12.37 7.51
CA SER A 22 21.78 -12.31 6.21
C SER A 22 21.92 -10.85 5.75
N THR A 23 23.08 -10.54 5.18
CA THR A 23 23.37 -9.30 4.46
C THR A 23 23.28 -9.49 2.94
N ASP A 24 22.87 -10.67 2.47
CA ASP A 24 22.78 -10.96 1.04
C ASP A 24 21.57 -10.26 0.41
N GLU A 25 21.84 -9.20 -0.34
CA GLU A 25 20.81 -8.43 -1.05
C GLU A 25 19.99 -9.31 -2.03
N ILE A 26 20.57 -10.37 -2.60
CA ILE A 26 19.90 -11.26 -3.55
C ILE A 26 18.81 -12.06 -2.81
N GLU A 27 19.12 -12.57 -1.62
CA GLU A 27 18.13 -13.29 -0.79
C GLU A 27 17.00 -12.36 -0.35
N TRP A 28 17.32 -11.13 0.04
CA TRP A 28 16.31 -10.12 0.40
C TRP A 28 15.42 -9.73 -0.78
N ARG A 29 16.00 -9.52 -1.97
CA ARG A 29 15.23 -9.26 -3.19
C ARG A 29 14.34 -10.44 -3.55
N LYS A 30 14.82 -11.67 -3.34
CA LYS A 30 14.00 -12.87 -3.53
C LYS A 30 12.82 -12.90 -2.55
N ALA A 31 13.04 -12.64 -1.26
CA ALA A 31 11.97 -12.59 -0.26
C ALA A 31 10.94 -11.49 -0.57
N PHE A 32 11.40 -10.30 -0.95
CA PHE A 32 10.53 -9.22 -1.41
C PHE A 32 9.66 -9.65 -2.60
N ASN A 33 10.28 -10.20 -3.65
CA ASN A 33 9.59 -10.59 -4.86
C ASN A 33 8.57 -11.72 -4.60
N ASP A 34 8.98 -12.76 -3.89
CA ASP A 34 8.17 -13.95 -3.65
C ASP A 34 6.96 -13.67 -2.75
N PHE A 35 7.09 -12.79 -1.76
CA PHE A 35 6.08 -12.64 -0.70
C PHE A 35 5.36 -11.28 -0.71
N PHE A 36 6.08 -10.17 -0.85
CA PHE A 36 5.45 -8.84 -0.87
C PHE A 36 4.92 -8.50 -2.25
N TRP A 37 5.80 -8.48 -3.24
CA TRP A 37 5.41 -8.12 -4.60
C TRP A 37 4.40 -9.11 -5.15
N GLY A 38 4.66 -10.42 -5.03
CA GLY A 38 3.73 -11.46 -5.45
C GLY A 38 2.34 -11.33 -4.81
N ARG A 39 2.24 -10.88 -3.55
CA ARG A 39 0.95 -10.65 -2.87
C ARG A 39 0.22 -9.44 -3.43
N VAL A 40 0.89 -8.29 -3.50
CA VAL A 40 0.28 -7.03 -3.95
C VAL A 40 -0.06 -7.10 -5.43
N GLN A 41 0.82 -7.68 -6.24
CA GLN A 41 0.61 -7.87 -7.66
C GLN A 41 -0.62 -8.75 -7.93
N SER A 42 -0.63 -9.98 -7.42
CA SER A 42 -1.70 -10.95 -7.76
C SER A 42 -3.07 -10.58 -7.21
N ARG A 43 -3.14 -9.87 -6.09
CA ARG A 43 -4.42 -9.57 -5.41
C ARG A 43 -5.00 -8.20 -5.76
N TYR A 44 -4.17 -7.27 -6.24
CA TYR A 44 -4.59 -5.90 -6.49
C TYR A 44 -4.13 -5.37 -7.84
N LEU A 45 -2.82 -5.36 -8.14
CA LEU A 45 -2.33 -4.67 -9.34
C LEU A 45 -2.72 -5.37 -10.65
N GLU A 46 -2.71 -6.71 -10.69
CA GLU A 46 -3.18 -7.48 -11.86
C GLU A 46 -4.70 -7.30 -12.09
N PRO A 47 -5.56 -7.39 -11.05
CA PRO A 47 -6.96 -7.00 -11.18
C PRO A 47 -7.17 -5.56 -11.66
N ILE A 48 -6.44 -4.58 -11.12
CA ILE A 48 -6.52 -3.17 -11.55
C ILE A 48 -6.12 -3.05 -13.03
N GLN A 49 -5.03 -3.70 -13.45
CA GLN A 49 -4.59 -3.68 -14.84
C GLN A 49 -5.64 -4.29 -15.77
N SER A 50 -6.29 -5.38 -15.36
CA SER A 50 -7.36 -6.01 -16.13
C SER A 50 -8.55 -5.06 -16.33
N LEU A 51 -8.94 -4.32 -15.28
CA LEU A 51 -9.98 -3.30 -15.36
C LEU A 51 -9.58 -2.11 -16.23
N ARG A 52 -8.29 -1.74 -16.25
CA ARG A 52 -7.79 -0.61 -17.06
C ARG A 52 -7.71 -0.93 -18.55
N ASN A 53 -7.40 -2.17 -18.89
CA ASN A 53 -7.32 -2.63 -20.28
C ASN A 53 -8.69 -2.94 -20.89
N ASP A 54 -9.76 -2.82 -20.09
CA ASP A 54 -11.13 -2.99 -20.58
C ASP A 54 -11.61 -1.71 -21.28
N ASP A 55 -11.72 -1.79 -22.61
CA ASP A 55 -12.13 -0.70 -23.50
C ASP A 55 -13.64 -0.41 -23.48
N SER A 56 -14.40 -1.03 -22.58
CA SER A 56 -15.86 -0.83 -22.44
C SER A 56 -16.27 0.55 -21.89
N TYR A 57 -15.31 1.42 -21.55
CA TYR A 57 -15.53 2.75 -20.96
C TYR A 57 -16.45 2.74 -19.71
N HIS A 58 -16.50 1.62 -18.98
CA HIS A 58 -17.40 1.42 -17.84
C HIS A 58 -17.10 2.27 -16.58
N GLY A 59 -16.13 3.20 -16.64
CA GLY A 59 -15.93 4.17 -15.57
C GLY A 59 -15.36 3.56 -14.28
N TYR A 60 -14.38 2.65 -14.38
CA TYR A 60 -13.76 1.95 -13.23
C TYR A 60 -13.00 2.81 -12.22
N GLY A 61 -13.10 4.14 -12.30
CA GLY A 61 -12.36 5.06 -11.43
C GLY A 61 -12.60 4.79 -9.94
N PHE A 62 -13.86 4.58 -9.55
CA PHE A 62 -14.22 4.32 -8.15
C PHE A 62 -13.68 2.97 -7.67
N THR A 63 -13.84 1.92 -8.48
CA THR A 63 -13.33 0.59 -8.17
C THR A 63 -11.81 0.59 -8.04
N ILE A 64 -11.10 1.14 -9.02
CA ILE A 64 -9.62 1.22 -9.02
C ILE A 64 -9.13 2.03 -7.81
N MET A 65 -9.70 3.21 -7.55
CA MET A 65 -9.29 4.01 -6.40
C MET A 65 -9.65 3.35 -5.07
N THR A 66 -10.75 2.61 -4.98
CA THR A 66 -11.09 1.83 -3.77
C THR A 66 -10.03 0.78 -3.49
N LEU A 67 -9.61 0.02 -4.53
CA LEU A 67 -8.56 -0.98 -4.41
C LEU A 67 -7.22 -0.34 -4.00
N LEU A 68 -6.82 0.75 -4.66
CA LEU A 68 -5.60 1.49 -4.32
C LEU A 68 -5.63 2.05 -2.89
N CYS A 69 -6.75 2.65 -2.47
CA CYS A 69 -6.90 3.15 -1.10
C CYS A 69 -6.88 2.03 -0.05
N SER A 70 -7.42 0.85 -0.37
CA SER A 70 -7.38 -0.29 0.54
C SER A 70 -5.96 -0.86 0.73
N LEU A 71 -5.06 -0.65 -0.24
CA LEU A 71 -3.65 -1.07 -0.15
C LEU A 71 -2.81 -0.18 0.76
N ILE A 72 -3.11 1.11 0.85
CA ILE A 72 -2.23 2.11 1.49
C ILE A 72 -1.86 1.73 2.93
N GLU A 73 -2.82 1.28 3.73
CA GLU A 73 -2.58 0.85 5.10
C GLU A 73 -1.66 -0.37 5.17
N PHE A 74 -1.84 -1.33 4.28
CA PHE A 74 -0.95 -2.48 4.19
C PHE A 74 0.48 -2.06 3.86
N LEU A 75 0.67 -1.15 2.90
CA LEU A 75 1.98 -0.64 2.51
C LEU A 75 2.70 0.05 3.68
N ASP A 76 2.03 0.96 4.39
CA ASP A 76 2.65 1.65 5.53
C ASP A 76 2.91 0.70 6.71
N SER A 77 1.97 -0.19 7.02
CA SER A 77 2.17 -1.16 8.09
C SER A 77 3.27 -2.18 7.77
N CYS A 78 3.56 -2.47 6.49
CA CYS A 78 4.75 -3.21 6.08
C CYS A 78 6.05 -2.43 6.30
N TYR A 79 6.05 -1.12 6.02
CA TYR A 79 7.22 -0.27 6.27
C TYR A 79 7.55 -0.21 7.77
N GLU A 80 6.53 -0.03 8.60
CA GLU A 80 6.68 0.08 10.06
C GLU A 80 6.86 -1.28 10.75
N GLY A 81 6.52 -2.37 10.06
CA GLY A 81 6.50 -3.72 10.61
C GLY A 81 5.46 -3.85 11.72
N LYS A 82 4.26 -3.33 11.47
CA LYS A 82 3.13 -3.29 12.41
C LYS A 82 1.97 -4.18 11.95
N THR A 83 1.20 -4.70 12.91
CA THR A 83 0.04 -5.57 12.65
C THR A 83 -1.25 -4.96 13.20
N TYR A 84 -2.34 -5.09 12.44
CA TYR A 84 -3.66 -4.65 12.88
C TYR A 84 -4.20 -5.62 13.94
N ARG A 85 -4.73 -5.07 15.04
CA ARG A 85 -5.47 -5.84 16.04
C ARG A 85 -6.75 -5.12 16.40
N GLN A 86 -7.88 -5.82 16.35
CA GLN A 86 -9.15 -5.28 16.82
C GLN A 86 -9.21 -5.42 18.35
N CYS A 87 -8.89 -4.34 19.05
CA CYS A 87 -8.88 -4.28 20.52
C CYS A 87 -9.05 -2.84 21.01
N ASN A 88 -9.16 -2.65 22.33
CA ASN A 88 -9.05 -1.31 22.92
C ASN A 88 -7.62 -0.77 22.77
N THR A 89 -7.45 0.55 22.64
CA THR A 89 -6.13 1.16 22.40
C THR A 89 -5.15 0.90 23.54
N ASN A 90 -5.61 0.81 24.78
CA ASN A 90 -4.79 0.48 25.96
C ASN A 90 -4.31 -0.98 25.99
N GLU A 91 -4.87 -1.87 25.16
CA GLU A 91 -4.45 -3.27 25.07
C GLU A 91 -3.41 -3.50 23.97
N LEU A 92 -3.12 -2.50 23.13
CA LEU A 92 -2.18 -2.64 22.01
C LEU A 92 -0.78 -2.99 22.51
N LYS A 93 -0.19 -4.03 21.92
CA LYS A 93 1.21 -4.38 22.16
C LYS A 93 2.13 -3.55 21.25
N LYS A 94 3.43 -3.62 21.53
CA LYS A 94 4.45 -3.04 20.66
C LYS A 94 4.29 -3.59 19.24
N HIS A 95 4.36 -2.70 18.25
CA HIS A 95 4.17 -3.02 16.83
C HIS A 95 2.73 -3.46 16.47
N GLU A 96 1.74 -3.20 17.30
CA GLU A 96 0.33 -3.33 16.94
C GLU A 96 -0.32 -1.96 16.72
N TYR A 97 -1.40 -1.94 15.94
CA TYR A 97 -2.26 -0.76 15.81
C TYR A 97 -3.72 -1.19 15.62
N ASN A 98 -4.67 -0.33 16.00
CA ASN A 98 -6.10 -0.56 15.82
C ASN A 98 -6.82 0.57 15.06
N ARG A 99 -6.07 1.60 14.60
CA ARG A 99 -6.60 2.79 13.92
C ARG A 99 -5.98 2.96 12.53
N SER A 100 -6.70 2.50 11.51
CA SER A 100 -6.32 2.60 10.09
C SER A 100 -5.98 4.02 9.62
N LYS A 101 -6.71 5.03 10.14
CA LYS A 101 -6.54 6.44 9.76
C LYS A 101 -5.09 6.92 9.86
N GLN A 102 -4.39 6.58 10.95
CA GLN A 102 -3.04 7.10 11.15
C GLN A 102 -2.05 6.50 10.13
N CYS A 103 -2.09 5.19 9.89
CA CYS A 103 -1.26 4.55 8.88
C CYS A 103 -1.50 5.14 7.48
N PHE A 104 -2.75 5.45 7.16
CA PHE A 104 -3.08 6.06 5.88
C PHE A 104 -2.49 7.48 5.72
N ILE A 105 -2.63 8.32 6.75
CA ILE A 105 -2.07 9.68 6.74
C ILE A 105 -0.54 9.63 6.74
N ASP A 106 0.05 8.76 7.57
CA ASP A 106 1.49 8.57 7.67
C ASP A 106 2.06 8.14 6.31
N PHE A 107 1.39 7.24 5.59
CA PHE A 107 1.79 6.86 4.25
C PHE A 107 1.87 8.09 3.33
N LEU A 108 0.77 8.83 3.21
CA LEU A 108 0.68 9.95 2.26
C LEU A 108 1.65 11.08 2.60
N THR A 109 1.95 11.31 3.88
CA THR A 109 2.76 12.43 4.34
C THR A 109 4.25 12.10 4.48
N LYS A 110 4.62 10.82 4.66
CA LYS A 110 6.01 10.41 4.94
C LYS A 110 6.64 9.55 3.85
N ARG A 111 5.86 9.00 2.90
CA ARG A 111 6.37 8.10 1.87
C ARG A 111 6.43 8.78 0.52
N GLU A 112 7.62 8.80 -0.08
CA GLU A 112 7.80 9.22 -1.45
C GLU A 112 7.12 8.25 -2.43
N PRO A 113 6.50 8.72 -3.53
CA PRO A 113 6.42 10.12 -3.96
C PRO A 113 5.26 10.92 -3.33
N PHE A 114 4.42 10.31 -2.50
CA PHE A 114 3.20 10.93 -1.95
C PHE A 114 3.50 12.10 -1.02
N SER A 115 4.55 12.01 -0.21
CA SER A 115 4.98 13.06 0.74
C SER A 115 5.25 14.42 0.08
N LYS A 116 5.55 14.44 -1.23
CA LYS A 116 5.70 15.69 -2.00
C LYS A 116 4.39 16.36 -2.37
N LYS A 117 3.28 15.65 -2.24
CA LYS A 117 1.96 16.04 -2.75
C LYS A 117 0.92 16.20 -1.64
N PHE A 118 1.20 15.70 -0.44
CA PHE A 118 0.28 15.74 0.68
C PHE A 118 0.94 16.33 1.93
N SER A 119 0.40 17.44 2.40
CA SER A 119 0.49 17.85 3.80
C SER A 119 -0.43 17.00 4.69
N GLU A 120 -0.28 17.12 6.01
CA GLU A 120 -1.15 16.41 6.96
C GLU A 120 -2.63 16.80 6.81
N VAL A 121 -2.92 18.09 6.58
CA VAL A 121 -4.29 18.59 6.36
C VAL A 121 -4.89 17.97 5.10
N GLU A 122 -4.13 17.95 4.00
CA GLU A 122 -4.58 17.37 2.72
C GLU A 122 -4.75 15.86 2.82
N ALA A 123 -3.85 15.16 3.51
CA ALA A 123 -3.96 13.72 3.74
C ALA A 123 -5.19 13.37 4.60
N MET A 124 -5.52 14.21 5.59
CA MET A 124 -6.74 14.06 6.40
C MET A 124 -8.01 14.27 5.58
N ASP A 125 -8.05 15.28 4.70
CA ASP A 125 -9.19 15.51 3.79
C ASP A 125 -9.30 14.36 2.78
N PHE A 126 -8.19 13.92 2.18
CA PHE A 126 -8.20 12.79 1.25
C PHE A 126 -8.69 11.50 1.91
N TYR A 127 -8.25 11.21 3.14
CA TYR A 127 -8.70 10.05 3.90
C TYR A 127 -10.22 10.08 4.14
N SER A 128 -10.76 11.21 4.61
CA SER A 128 -12.19 11.31 4.92
C SER A 128 -13.07 11.40 3.67
N SER A 129 -12.61 12.13 2.66
CA SER A 129 -13.41 12.49 1.49
C SER A 129 -13.29 11.51 0.33
N VAL A 130 -12.13 10.88 0.15
CA VAL A 130 -11.89 9.90 -0.91
C VAL A 130 -11.95 8.48 -0.35
N ARG A 131 -11.02 8.09 0.54
CA ARG A 131 -10.97 6.70 1.03
C ARG A 131 -12.25 6.29 1.76
N CYS A 132 -12.67 7.07 2.78
CA CYS A 132 -13.87 6.75 3.55
C CYS A 132 -15.15 6.97 2.74
N GLY A 133 -15.19 7.98 1.86
CA GLY A 133 -16.30 8.18 0.95
C GLY A 133 -16.53 6.95 0.06
N LEU A 134 -15.48 6.47 -0.60
CA LEU A 134 -15.55 5.33 -1.50
C LEU A 134 -16.00 4.06 -0.76
N LEU A 135 -15.45 3.83 0.43
CA LEU A 135 -15.74 2.62 1.21
C LEU A 135 -17.14 2.62 1.85
N HIS A 136 -17.59 3.75 2.41
CA HIS A 136 -18.80 3.79 3.23
C HIS A 136 -20.03 4.28 2.47
N GLU A 137 -19.86 5.10 1.43
CA GLU A 137 -20.99 5.74 0.72
C GLU A 137 -20.99 5.45 -0.78
N ALA A 138 -20.01 4.68 -1.30
CA ALA A 138 -19.79 4.55 -2.73
C ALA A 138 -19.69 5.91 -3.46
N SER A 139 -19.12 6.92 -2.81
CA SER A 139 -19.02 8.30 -3.32
C SER A 139 -17.66 8.93 -3.03
N THR A 140 -17.33 10.05 -3.67
CA THR A 140 -16.38 11.02 -3.11
C THR A 140 -17.15 12.10 -2.34
N LYS A 141 -16.47 12.84 -1.45
CA LYS A 141 -17.07 13.93 -0.64
C LYS A 141 -16.29 15.23 -0.81
N ASN A 142 -16.82 16.33 -0.27
CA ASN A 142 -16.14 17.63 -0.17
C ASN A 142 -15.53 18.17 -1.47
N GLY A 143 -16.21 17.92 -2.60
CA GLY A 143 -15.80 18.36 -3.93
C GLY A 143 -14.78 17.47 -4.63
N TRP A 144 -14.33 16.39 -3.98
CA TRP A 144 -13.35 15.47 -4.58
C TRP A 144 -13.89 14.77 -5.82
N ARG A 145 -13.02 14.56 -6.81
CA ARG A 145 -13.33 13.86 -8.06
C ARG A 145 -12.21 12.89 -8.41
N ILE A 146 -12.57 11.81 -9.11
CA ILE A 146 -11.62 10.85 -9.66
C ILE A 146 -11.55 11.06 -11.16
N TRP A 147 -10.36 11.34 -11.67
CA TRP A 147 -10.06 11.48 -13.09
C TRP A 147 -9.13 10.36 -13.55
N GLY A 148 -9.07 10.11 -14.86
CA GLY A 148 -8.24 9.04 -15.42
C GLY A 148 -6.75 9.32 -15.23
N LYS A 149 -6.26 10.32 -15.96
CA LYS A 149 -4.84 10.67 -15.98
C LYS A 149 -4.67 12.18 -16.04
N SER A 150 -3.64 12.70 -15.40
CA SER A 150 -3.23 14.09 -15.51
C SER A 150 -2.61 14.36 -16.88
N ASN A 151 -2.59 15.64 -17.28
CA ASN A 151 -1.93 16.04 -18.53
C ASN A 151 -0.41 15.83 -18.47
N SER A 152 0.20 15.94 -17.29
CA SER A 152 1.63 15.72 -17.08
C SER A 152 1.99 14.22 -17.01
N GLY A 153 1.02 13.36 -16.71
CA GLY A 153 1.22 11.93 -16.47
C GLY A 153 2.02 11.61 -15.21
N VAL A 154 2.22 12.59 -14.33
CA VAL A 154 2.97 12.42 -13.06
C VAL A 154 2.30 13.10 -11.87
N ASP A 155 1.27 13.91 -12.09
CA ASP A 155 0.53 14.54 -11.01
C ASP A 155 -0.57 13.60 -10.50
N ILE A 156 -0.35 13.04 -9.31
CA ILE A 156 -1.30 12.11 -8.69
C ILE A 156 -2.56 12.81 -8.16
N VAL A 157 -2.46 14.11 -7.88
CA VAL A 157 -3.52 14.91 -7.26
C VAL A 157 -3.39 16.39 -7.62
N CYS A 158 -4.52 17.07 -7.79
CA CYS A 158 -4.64 18.52 -7.86
C CYS A 158 -5.52 19.00 -6.70
N MET A 159 -4.92 19.63 -5.70
CA MET A 159 -5.63 20.06 -4.48
C MET A 159 -6.59 21.21 -4.72
N GLU A 160 -6.24 22.14 -5.63
CA GLU A 160 -7.10 23.27 -6.01
C GLU A 160 -8.45 22.81 -6.57
N THR A 161 -8.44 21.80 -7.45
CA THR A 161 -9.66 21.24 -8.05
C THR A 161 -10.17 20.01 -7.31
N LYS A 162 -9.48 19.57 -6.25
CA LYS A 162 -9.71 18.32 -5.52
C LYS A 162 -9.87 17.10 -6.44
N THR A 163 -8.95 16.96 -7.38
CA THR A 163 -8.97 15.85 -8.35
C THR A 163 -7.85 14.87 -8.04
N VAL A 164 -8.18 13.59 -7.89
CA VAL A 164 -7.19 12.50 -7.89
C VAL A 164 -7.13 11.86 -9.28
N TYR A 165 -5.92 11.64 -9.78
CA TYR A 165 -5.70 11.03 -11.09
C TYR A 165 -5.35 9.57 -10.89
N ARG A 166 -6.32 8.68 -11.12
CA ARG A 166 -6.23 7.27 -10.71
C ARG A 166 -5.04 6.53 -11.33
N ASP A 167 -4.74 6.80 -12.60
CA ASP A 167 -3.68 6.11 -13.34
C ASP A 167 -2.31 6.55 -12.82
N ASP A 168 -2.13 7.86 -12.59
CA ASP A 168 -0.89 8.41 -12.03
C ASP A 168 -0.71 8.00 -10.56
N PHE A 169 -1.81 7.89 -9.81
CA PHE A 169 -1.79 7.40 -8.43
C PHE A 169 -1.36 5.93 -8.36
N GLU A 170 -1.86 5.08 -9.26
CA GLU A 170 -1.40 3.69 -9.39
C GLU A 170 0.10 3.63 -9.72
N ASP A 171 0.55 4.44 -10.68
CA ASP A 171 1.97 4.48 -11.06
C ASP A 171 2.86 4.97 -9.90
N ALA A 172 2.36 5.89 -9.08
CA ALA A 172 3.03 6.31 -7.84
C ALA A 172 3.06 5.20 -6.78
N ILE A 173 2.02 4.38 -6.63
CA ILE A 173 2.04 3.18 -5.76
C ILE A 173 3.10 2.20 -6.26
N LYS A 174 3.15 1.91 -7.57
CA LYS A 174 4.18 1.04 -8.15
C LYS A 174 5.59 1.57 -7.92
N LYS A 175 5.79 2.89 -8.08
CA LYS A 175 7.06 3.56 -7.79
C LYS A 175 7.46 3.40 -6.33
N TYR A 176 6.56 3.67 -5.39
CA TYR A 176 6.81 3.46 -3.96
C TYR A 176 7.22 2.01 -3.67
N ILE A 177 6.49 1.03 -4.23
CA ILE A 177 6.77 -0.40 -4.00
C ILE A 177 8.18 -0.77 -4.50
N LYS A 178 8.56 -0.28 -5.68
CA LYS A 178 9.91 -0.50 -6.21
C LYS A 178 10.97 0.09 -5.27
N GLU A 179 10.81 1.34 -4.85
CA GLU A 179 11.75 2.01 -3.95
C GLU A 179 11.82 1.33 -2.57
N TYR A 180 10.70 0.81 -2.07
CA TYR A 180 10.64 0.01 -0.85
C TYR A 180 11.46 -1.28 -1.00
N GLY A 181 11.28 -2.02 -2.10
CA GLY A 181 12.06 -3.24 -2.37
C GLY A 181 13.56 -2.96 -2.51
N ASP A 182 13.93 -1.86 -3.17
CA ASP A 182 15.33 -1.44 -3.30
C ASP A 182 15.96 -1.09 -1.94
N LYS A 183 15.22 -0.41 -1.05
CA LYS A 183 15.67 -0.11 0.33
C LYS A 183 15.73 -1.35 1.21
N LEU A 184 14.78 -2.27 1.06
CA LEU A 184 14.68 -3.49 1.87
C LEU A 184 15.90 -4.39 1.68
N ALA A 185 16.51 -4.38 0.50
CA ALA A 185 17.69 -5.20 0.19
C ALA A 185 18.87 -4.96 1.16
N SER A 186 19.04 -3.73 1.65
CA SER A 186 20.21 -3.33 2.44
C SER A 186 19.92 -2.60 3.75
N ASN A 187 18.65 -2.24 4.03
CA ASN A 187 18.29 -1.52 5.25
C ASN A 187 17.86 -2.48 6.38
N ARG A 188 18.70 -2.61 7.41
CA ARG A 188 18.47 -3.54 8.53
C ARG A 188 17.17 -3.29 9.30
N THR A 189 16.84 -2.04 9.58
CA THR A 189 15.60 -1.68 10.29
C THR A 189 14.36 -2.08 9.47
N LEU A 190 14.42 -1.88 8.16
CA LEU A 190 13.33 -2.24 7.24
C LEU A 190 13.20 -3.76 7.09
N GLN A 191 14.32 -4.48 7.07
CA GLN A 191 14.37 -5.94 7.07
C GLN A 191 13.72 -6.56 8.31
N GLU A 192 14.02 -6.02 9.49
CA GLU A 192 13.38 -6.45 10.73
C GLU A 192 11.88 -6.13 10.74
N ALA A 193 11.48 -4.98 10.20
CA ALA A 193 10.08 -4.62 10.02
C ALA A 193 9.35 -5.58 9.07
N PHE A 194 9.98 -5.94 7.96
CA PHE A 194 9.47 -6.89 6.98
C PHE A 194 9.25 -8.27 7.61
N ILE A 195 10.26 -8.81 8.32
CA ILE A 195 10.13 -10.10 9.02
C ILE A 195 8.96 -10.06 10.01
N ARG A 196 8.91 -9.05 10.90
CA ARG A 196 7.82 -8.92 11.88
C ARG A 196 6.44 -8.94 11.21
N LYS A 197 6.29 -8.20 10.11
CA LYS A 197 5.03 -8.11 9.39
C LYS A 197 4.63 -9.46 8.78
N PHE A 198 5.55 -10.14 8.12
CA PHE A 198 5.25 -11.40 7.45
C PHE A 198 5.09 -12.56 8.41
N ASP A 199 5.80 -12.55 9.55
CA ASP A 199 5.54 -13.49 10.64
C ASP A 199 4.09 -13.36 11.13
N ALA A 200 3.63 -12.14 11.40
CA ALA A 200 2.26 -11.90 11.84
C ALA A 200 1.19 -12.21 10.77
N LEU A 201 1.54 -12.18 9.48
CA LEU A 201 0.64 -12.62 8.39
C LEU A 201 0.58 -14.14 8.25
N CYS A 202 1.46 -14.88 8.94
CA CYS A 202 1.56 -16.33 8.91
C CYS A 202 0.98 -17.04 10.14
N GLU A 203 0.62 -16.28 11.18
CA GLU A 203 -0.17 -16.73 12.32
C GLU A 203 -1.63 -16.99 11.91
#